data_AF-A0A1W9PZ05-F1
#
_entry.id   AF-A0A1W9PZ05-F1
#
_cell.length_a   1.000
_cell.length_b   1.000
_cell.length_c   1.000
_cell.angle_alpha   90.00
_cell.angle_beta   90.00
_cell.angle_gamma   90.00
#
_symmetry.space_group_name_H-M   'P 1'
#
loop_
_entity.id
_entity.type
_entity.pdbx_description
1 polymer ?
#
loop_
_entity_poly.entity_id
_entity_poly.type
_entity_poly.pdbx_seq_one_letter_code
_entity_poly.pdbx_strand_id
1 'polypeptide(L)'
;MLLTVMLVCAWIAGISVGSSDWSLKEIIRTITFARNPDHALYSIIWDIRLPRVIMAALLGASLSAGGLVFQALLRNPLAEPYILGISGGAAIGAILGIMAGLAPFPGVSLTAFTGSAASLLLILLMASGSTILKNESLLLSGVMINAFCSAIIMFLITIT
;
A
#
# COMPACT_ATOMS: atom_id res chain seq x y z
N MET A 1 9.40 21.95 -8.65
CA MET A 1 8.35 22.43 -9.59
C MET A 1 7.90 21.34 -10.55
N LEU A 2 8.79 20.65 -11.26
CA LEU A 2 8.42 19.55 -12.18
C LEU A 2 7.60 18.44 -11.50
N LEU A 3 8.06 17.93 -10.34
CA LEU A 3 7.34 16.89 -9.59
C LEU A 3 5.94 17.32 -9.14
N THR A 4 5.79 18.58 -8.75
CA THR A 4 4.49 19.16 -8.36
C THR A 4 3.54 19.19 -9.56
N VAL A 5 4.03 19.59 -10.74
CA VAL A 5 3.25 19.57 -11.97
C VAL A 5 2.85 18.14 -12.34
N MET A 6 3.79 17.19 -12.28
CA MET A 6 3.48 15.78 -12.54
C MET A 6 2.45 15.20 -11.56
N LEU A 7 2.54 15.56 -10.28
CA LEU A 7 1.57 15.13 -9.25
C LEU A 7 0.17 15.68 -9.56
N VAL A 8 0.06 16.96 -9.90
CA VAL A 8 -1.22 17.59 -10.27
C VAL A 8 -1.79 16.95 -11.53
N CYS A 9 -0.97 16.71 -12.55
CA CYS A 9 -1.39 15.99 -13.75
C CYS A 9 -1.88 14.57 -13.44
N ALA A 10 -1.18 13.84 -12.55
CA ALA A 10 -1.58 12.50 -12.12
C ALA A 10 -2.89 12.51 -11.34
N TRP A 11 -3.14 13.53 -10.50
CA TRP A 11 -4.41 13.70 -9.81
C TRP A 11 -5.55 13.93 -10.78
N ILE A 12 -5.38 14.85 -11.74
CA ILE A 12 -6.39 15.14 -12.76
C ILE A 12 -6.66 13.89 -13.60
N ALA A 13 -5.62 13.17 -14.02
CA ALA A 13 -5.75 11.91 -14.75
C ALA A 13 -6.48 10.85 -13.90
N GLY A 14 -6.12 10.67 -12.63
CA GLY A 14 -6.74 9.69 -11.74
C GLY A 14 -8.23 9.94 -11.48
N ILE A 15 -8.66 11.21 -11.45
CA ILE A 15 -10.09 11.57 -11.36
C ILE A 15 -10.79 11.38 -12.71
N SER A 16 -10.08 11.62 -13.82
CA SER A 16 -10.66 11.61 -15.17
C SER A 16 -10.82 10.21 -15.76
N VAL A 17 -9.93 9.27 -15.43
CA VAL A 17 -9.96 7.89 -15.95
C VAL A 17 -10.98 7.05 -15.18
N GLY A 18 -11.95 6.48 -15.88
CA GLY A 18 -12.93 5.55 -15.30
C GLY A 18 -13.79 4.88 -16.36
N SER A 19 -14.65 3.95 -15.94
CA SER A 19 -15.45 3.08 -16.82
C SER A 19 -16.60 3.78 -17.55
N SER A 20 -16.63 5.11 -17.56
CA SER A 20 -17.75 5.89 -18.09
C SER A 20 -17.20 7.07 -18.89
N ASP A 21 -17.72 7.22 -20.12
CA ASP A 21 -17.26 8.13 -21.17
C ASP A 21 -17.62 9.60 -20.90
N TRP A 22 -17.35 10.10 -19.70
CA TRP A 22 -17.61 11.50 -19.35
C TRP A 22 -16.55 12.41 -19.93
N SER A 23 -16.98 13.54 -20.50
CA SER A 23 -16.04 14.54 -21.01
C SER A 23 -15.27 15.20 -19.86
N LEU A 24 -13.99 15.50 -20.07
CA LEU A 24 -13.16 16.28 -19.14
C LEU A 24 -13.83 17.61 -18.72
N LYS A 25 -14.64 18.20 -19.62
CA LYS A 25 -15.41 19.42 -19.35
C LYS A 25 -16.53 19.19 -18.33
N GLU A 26 -17.18 18.03 -18.35
CA GLU A 26 -18.27 17.68 -17.42
C GLU A 26 -17.73 17.41 -16.01
N ILE A 27 -16.55 16.79 -15.93
CA ILE A 27 -15.86 16.54 -14.67
C ILE A 27 -15.45 17.86 -14.01
N ILE A 28 -14.79 18.76 -14.76
CA ILE A 28 -14.39 20.09 -14.26
C ILE A 28 -15.62 20.89 -13.82
N ARG A 29 -16.72 20.83 -14.59
CA ARG A 29 -17.96 21.52 -14.25
C ARG A 29 -18.61 20.96 -12.98
N THR A 30 -18.58 19.64 -12.77
CA THR A 30 -19.10 19.00 -11.55
C THR A 30 -18.29 19.37 -10.31
N ILE A 31 -16.97 19.49 -10.46
CA ILE A 31 -16.06 19.86 -9.36
C ILE A 31 -16.20 21.35 -9.01
N THR A 32 -16.35 22.23 -10.01
CA THR A 32 -16.40 23.69 -9.80
C THR A 32 -17.80 24.24 -9.54
N PHE A 33 -18.83 23.63 -10.11
CA PHE A 33 -20.23 24.00 -9.89
C PHE A 33 -20.97 22.85 -9.21
N ALA A 34 -21.25 23.02 -7.91
CA ALA A 34 -21.98 22.07 -7.06
C ALA A 34 -23.46 21.84 -7.46
N ARG A 35 -23.90 22.35 -8.61
CA ARG A 35 -25.28 22.27 -9.10
C ARG A 35 -25.29 21.61 -10.48
N ASN A 36 -24.80 20.38 -10.54
CA ASN A 36 -24.98 19.52 -11.70
C ASN A 36 -26.23 18.65 -11.48
N PRO A 37 -27.10 18.45 -12.50
CA PRO A 37 -28.33 17.68 -12.36
C PRO A 37 -28.09 16.16 -12.24
N ASP A 38 -26.86 15.70 -12.46
CA ASP A 38 -26.50 14.29 -12.44
C ASP A 38 -25.90 13.90 -11.07
N HIS A 39 -26.78 13.45 -10.17
CA HIS A 39 -26.41 13.02 -8.82
C HIS A 39 -25.44 11.82 -8.81
N ALA A 40 -25.50 10.95 -9.82
CA ALA A 40 -24.64 9.78 -9.89
C ALA A 40 -23.18 10.17 -10.16
N LEU A 41 -22.97 11.13 -11.07
CA LEU A 41 -21.65 11.69 -11.36
C LEU A 41 -20.98 12.30 -10.14
N TYR A 42 -21.72 13.11 -9.40
CA TYR A 42 -21.21 13.79 -8.22
C TYR A 42 -20.75 12.78 -7.16
N SER A 43 -21.57 11.79 -6.84
CA SER A 43 -21.21 10.73 -5.88
C SER A 43 -20.03 9.89 -6.35
N ILE A 44 -19.93 9.53 -7.64
CA ILE A 44 -18.78 8.76 -8.13
C ILE A 44 -17.48 9.56 -7.96
N ILE A 45 -17.49 10.87 -8.28
CA ILE A 45 -16.30 11.70 -8.15
C ILE A 45 -15.93 11.87 -6.67
N TRP A 46 -16.87 12.25 -5.82
CA TRP A 46 -16.61 12.61 -4.42
C TRP A 46 -16.47 11.42 -3.47
N ASP A 47 -17.27 10.36 -3.64
CA ASP A 47 -17.30 9.23 -2.71
C ASP A 47 -16.36 8.10 -3.13
N ILE A 48 -15.97 8.02 -4.42
CA ILE A 48 -15.18 6.91 -4.97
C ILE A 48 -13.83 7.37 -5.52
N ARG A 49 -13.82 8.28 -6.51
CA ARG A 49 -12.58 8.64 -7.23
C ARG A 49 -11.66 9.53 -6.40
N LEU A 50 -12.19 10.60 -5.81
CA LEU A 50 -11.40 11.57 -5.05
C LEU A 50 -10.72 10.93 -3.83
N PRO A 51 -11.41 10.14 -2.98
CA PRO A 51 -10.75 9.47 -1.85
C PRO A 51 -9.66 8.51 -2.31
N ARG A 52 -9.88 7.79 -3.42
CA ARG A 52 -8.89 6.86 -4.00
C ARG A 52 -7.63 7.56 -4.48
N VAL A 53 -7.77 8.70 -5.18
CA VAL A 53 -6.61 9.48 -5.68
C VAL A 53 -5.81 10.08 -4.53
N ILE A 54 -6.49 10.61 -3.51
CA ILE A 54 -5.84 11.12 -2.29
C ILE A 54 -5.09 9.99 -1.58
N MET A 55 -5.72 8.83 -1.39
CA MET A 55 -5.08 7.66 -0.78
C MET A 55 -3.86 7.19 -1.58
N ALA A 56 -3.94 7.14 -2.90
CA ALA A 56 -2.81 6.76 -3.74
C ALA A 56 -1.61 7.73 -3.58
N ALA A 57 -1.88 9.04 -3.50
CA ALA A 57 -0.84 10.04 -3.27
C ALA A 57 -0.20 9.92 -1.88
N LEU A 58 -1.01 9.74 -0.83
CA LEU A 58 -0.54 9.56 0.54
C LEU A 58 0.28 8.27 0.70
N LEU A 59 -0.20 7.16 0.13
CA LEU A 59 0.52 5.89 0.13
C LEU A 59 1.85 6.00 -0.62
N GLY A 60 1.86 6.61 -1.81
CA GLY A 60 3.08 6.84 -2.58
C GLY A 60 4.11 7.70 -1.83
N ALA A 61 3.66 8.77 -1.18
CA ALA A 61 4.52 9.62 -0.35
C ALA A 61 5.10 8.85 0.84
N SER A 62 4.28 8.04 1.51
CA SER A 62 4.70 7.24 2.67
C SER A 62 5.72 6.16 2.28
N LEU A 63 5.50 5.46 1.16
CA LEU A 63 6.43 4.46 0.63
C LEU A 63 7.74 5.10 0.16
N SER A 64 7.68 6.26 -0.48
CA SER A 64 8.89 6.99 -0.90
C SER A 64 9.73 7.44 0.31
N ALA A 65 9.08 7.98 1.35
CA ALA A 65 9.76 8.36 2.58
C ALA A 65 10.38 7.15 3.30
N GLY A 66 9.64 6.04 3.40
CA GLY A 66 10.14 4.78 3.96
C GLY A 66 11.35 4.26 3.18
N GLY A 67 11.26 4.22 1.84
CA GLY A 67 12.36 3.83 0.96
C GLY A 67 13.61 4.69 1.17
N LEU A 68 13.44 6.02 1.23
CA LEU A 68 14.54 6.95 1.50
C LEU A 68 15.23 6.64 2.85
N VAL A 69 14.45 6.42 3.91
CA VAL A 69 14.99 6.09 5.25
C VAL A 69 15.78 4.78 5.20
N PHE A 70 15.25 3.73 4.58
CA PHE A 70 15.95 2.45 4.45
C PHE A 70 17.22 2.55 3.62
N GLN A 71 17.16 3.25 2.48
CA GLN A 71 18.33 3.47 1.63
C GLN A 71 19.42 4.29 2.34
N ALA A 72 19.02 5.29 3.16
CA ALA A 72 19.95 6.09 3.93
C ALA A 72 20.60 5.31 5.10
N LEU A 73 19.82 4.51 5.83
CA LEU A 73 20.31 3.67 6.92
C LEU A 73 21.27 2.59 6.44
N LEU A 74 20.91 1.90 5.35
CA LEU A 74 21.69 0.79 4.80
C LEU A 74 22.79 1.26 3.83
N ARG A 75 22.80 2.55 3.48
CA ARG A 75 23.69 3.14 2.46
C ARG A 75 23.70 2.32 1.16
N ASN A 76 22.54 1.77 0.82
CA ASN A 76 22.36 0.89 -0.32
C ASN A 76 21.13 1.34 -1.11
N PRO A 77 21.31 1.88 -2.34
CA PRO A 77 20.20 2.35 -3.16
C PRO A 77 19.27 1.20 -3.62
N LEU A 78 19.69 -0.06 -3.47
CA LEU A 78 18.86 -1.25 -3.76
C LEU A 78 18.07 -1.73 -2.54
N ALA A 79 18.21 -1.08 -1.39
CA ALA A 79 17.45 -1.46 -0.21
C ALA A 79 15.98 -1.05 -0.34
N GLU A 80 15.07 -1.99 -0.08
CA GLU A 80 13.63 -1.77 -0.09
C GLU A 80 13.00 -2.16 1.27
N PRO A 81 12.02 -1.38 1.76
CA PRO A 81 11.33 -1.65 3.03
C PRO A 81 10.59 -3.00 3.05
N TYR A 82 10.22 -3.52 1.87
CA TYR A 82 9.47 -4.78 1.75
C TYR A 82 10.29 -6.03 2.11
N ILE A 83 11.61 -5.92 2.20
CA ILE A 83 12.52 -7.05 2.48
C ILE A 83 12.41 -7.52 3.93
N LEU A 84 11.92 -6.69 4.85
CA LEU A 84 11.79 -7.01 6.27
C LEU A 84 10.52 -7.81 6.61
N GLY A 85 9.94 -8.60 5.71
CA GLY A 85 8.78 -9.45 6.02
C GLY A 85 7.48 -8.73 6.40
N ILE A 86 7.48 -7.40 6.56
CA ILE A 86 6.32 -6.56 6.93
C ILE A 86 5.15 -6.77 5.94
N SER A 87 5.46 -6.89 4.65
CA SER A 87 4.49 -7.18 3.59
C SER A 87 3.87 -8.57 3.75
N GLY A 88 4.70 -9.56 4.04
CA GLY A 88 4.25 -10.94 4.29
C GLY A 88 3.38 -11.05 5.54
N GLY A 89 3.79 -10.40 6.64
CA GLY A 89 2.98 -10.29 7.85
C GLY A 89 1.64 -9.61 7.62
N ALA A 90 1.61 -8.54 6.83
CA ALA A 90 0.38 -7.87 6.44
C ALA A 90 -0.57 -8.78 5.64
N ALA A 91 -0.02 -9.50 4.65
CA ALA A 91 -0.80 -10.44 3.83
C ALA A 91 -1.37 -11.60 4.65
N ILE A 92 -0.56 -12.21 5.53
CA ILE A 92 -1.01 -13.27 6.44
C ILE A 92 -2.11 -12.74 7.37
N GLY A 93 -1.92 -11.57 7.97
CA GLY A 93 -2.92 -10.94 8.82
C GLY A 93 -4.22 -10.60 8.09
N ALA A 94 -4.13 -10.16 6.82
CA ALA A 94 -5.28 -9.91 5.98
C ALA A 94 -6.09 -11.20 5.72
N ILE A 95 -5.42 -12.28 5.33
CA ILE A 95 -6.06 -13.58 5.06
C ILE A 95 -6.72 -14.12 6.33
N LEU A 96 -6.03 -14.08 7.47
CA LEU A 96 -6.62 -14.50 8.75
C LEU A 96 -7.84 -13.66 9.15
N GLY A 97 -7.83 -12.36 8.88
CA GLY A 97 -8.98 -11.49 9.09
C GLY A 97 -10.18 -11.86 8.20
N ILE A 98 -9.92 -12.18 6.93
CA ILE A 98 -10.94 -12.66 6.00
C ILE A 98 -11.52 -13.99 6.49
N MET A 99 -10.67 -14.94 6.91
CA MET A 99 -11.09 -16.23 7.46
C MET A 99 -11.93 -16.09 8.74
N ALA A 100 -11.60 -15.12 9.58
CA ALA A 100 -12.33 -14.83 10.81
C ALA A 100 -13.69 -14.13 10.56
N GLY A 101 -14.07 -13.88 9.30
CA GLY A 101 -15.30 -13.17 8.96
C GLY A 101 -15.23 -11.65 9.17
N LEU A 102 -14.04 -11.10 9.38
CA LEU A 102 -13.79 -9.66 9.57
C LEU A 102 -13.58 -8.92 8.23
N ALA A 103 -14.16 -9.43 7.15
CA ALA A 103 -14.07 -8.87 5.80
C ALA A 103 -14.55 -7.41 5.68
N PRO A 104 -15.63 -6.98 6.37
CA PRO A 104 -16.08 -5.59 6.29
C PRO A 104 -15.05 -4.62 6.87
N PHE A 105 -14.96 -3.42 6.28
CA PHE A 105 -14.14 -2.34 6.84
C PHE A 105 -14.59 -2.03 8.29
N PRO A 106 -13.69 -1.91 9.27
CA PRO A 106 -12.22 -1.85 9.17
C PRO A 106 -11.47 -3.17 9.45
N GLY A 107 -12.16 -4.32 9.54
CA GLY A 107 -11.62 -5.56 10.08
C GLY A 107 -10.34 -6.05 9.40
N VAL A 108 -10.36 -6.27 8.08
CA VAL A 108 -9.17 -6.72 7.31
C VAL A 108 -8.02 -5.72 7.41
N SER A 109 -8.30 -4.42 7.42
CA SER A 109 -7.27 -3.38 7.52
C SER A 109 -6.57 -3.44 8.88
N LEU A 110 -7.32 -3.68 9.96
CA LEU A 110 -6.77 -3.84 11.31
C LEU A 110 -5.95 -5.13 11.42
N THR A 111 -6.45 -6.26 10.91
CA THR A 111 -5.72 -7.54 10.99
C THR A 111 -4.47 -7.55 10.12
N ALA A 112 -4.50 -6.91 8.95
CA ALA A 112 -3.32 -6.69 8.13
C ALA A 112 -2.29 -5.80 8.85
N PHE A 113 -2.74 -4.72 9.49
CA PHE A 113 -1.85 -3.85 10.25
C PHE A 113 -1.21 -4.57 11.44
N THR A 114 -1.99 -5.32 12.24
CA THR A 114 -1.45 -6.09 13.37
C THR A 114 -0.51 -7.21 12.90
N GLY A 115 -0.82 -7.88 11.78
CA GLY A 115 0.07 -8.86 11.17
C GLY A 115 1.42 -8.25 10.75
N SER A 116 1.39 -7.06 10.15
CA SER A 116 2.60 -6.31 9.77
C SER A 116 3.42 -5.87 10.99
N ALA A 117 2.76 -5.40 12.05
CA ALA A 117 3.39 -4.97 13.30
C ALA A 117 4.01 -6.15 14.06
N ALA A 118 3.32 -7.29 14.10
CA ALA A 118 3.83 -8.52 14.70
C ALA A 118 5.07 -9.04 13.96
N SER A 119 5.07 -8.99 12.62
CA SER A 119 6.24 -9.35 11.81
C SER A 119 7.43 -8.42 12.08
N LEU A 120 7.20 -7.10 12.14
CA LEU A 120 8.23 -6.13 12.50
C LEU A 120 8.79 -6.39 13.90
N LEU A 121 7.92 -6.62 14.89
CA LEU A 121 8.32 -6.92 16.27
C LEU A 121 9.19 -8.18 16.35
N LEU A 122 8.79 -9.25 15.66
CA LEU A 122 9.53 -10.50 15.60
C LEU A 122 10.94 -10.29 15.06
N ILE A 123 11.07 -9.51 13.98
CA ILE A 123 12.38 -9.21 13.39
C ILE A 123 13.23 -8.36 14.32
N LEU A 124 12.65 -7.35 14.99
CA LEU A 124 13.39 -6.53 15.96
C LEU A 124 13.92 -7.37 17.13
N LEU A 125 13.13 -8.33 17.63
CA LEU A 125 13.56 -9.26 18.67
C LEU A 125 14.72 -10.14 18.20
N MET A 126 14.64 -10.69 16.98
CA MET A 126 15.70 -11.52 16.39
C MET A 126 16.98 -10.72 16.08
N ALA A 127 16.84 -9.49 15.59
CA ALA A 127 17.96 -8.63 15.23
C ALA A 127 18.76 -8.17 16.46
N SER A 128 18.11 -8.02 17.63
CA SER A 128 18.80 -7.58 18.87
C SER A 128 19.93 -8.51 19.33
N GLY A 129 19.94 -9.77 18.83
CA GLY A 129 20.92 -10.79 19.23
C GLY A 129 22.04 -11.10 18.23
N SER A 130 22.09 -10.48 17.04
CA SER A 130 23.02 -10.92 15.99
C SER A 130 23.77 -9.80 15.26
N THR A 131 25.10 -9.89 15.27
CA THR A 131 26.03 -9.09 14.47
C THR A 131 26.01 -9.60 13.03
N ILE A 132 24.99 -9.26 12.24
CA ILE A 132 24.92 -9.67 10.82
C ILE A 132 25.13 -8.45 9.94
N LEU A 133 26.39 -8.27 9.50
CA LEU A 133 26.75 -7.30 8.45
C LEU A 133 27.63 -7.99 7.40
N LYS A 134 26.99 -8.82 6.56
CA LYS A 134 27.48 -9.09 5.20
C LYS A 134 26.30 -8.97 4.24
N ASN A 135 26.45 -8.12 3.22
CA ASN A 135 25.39 -7.75 2.27
C ASN A 135 24.78 -8.97 1.54
N GLU A 136 25.56 -10.03 1.35
CA GLU A 136 25.10 -11.29 0.73
C GLU A 136 24.11 -12.05 1.61
N SER A 137 24.34 -12.09 2.92
CA SER A 137 23.44 -12.74 3.88
C SER A 137 22.10 -11.99 3.99
N LEU A 138 22.11 -10.68 3.77
CA LEU A 138 20.92 -9.84 3.83
C LEU A 138 20.01 -10.07 2.62
N LEU A 139 20.61 -10.18 1.42
CA LEU A 139 19.89 -10.56 0.20
C LEU A 139 19.30 -11.97 0.30
N LEU A 140 20.10 -12.95 0.75
CA LEU A 140 19.65 -14.34 0.86
C LEU A 140 18.57 -14.50 1.94
N SER A 141 18.69 -13.79 3.06
CA SER A 141 17.68 -13.75 4.12
C SER A 141 16.36 -13.16 3.62
N GLY A 142 16.41 -12.09 2.81
CA GLY A 142 15.22 -11.51 2.19
C GLY A 142 14.48 -12.49 1.28
N VAL A 143 15.20 -13.27 0.48
CA VAL A 143 14.61 -14.32 -0.36
C VAL A 143 13.98 -15.43 0.49
N MET A 144 14.66 -15.88 1.56
CA MET A 144 14.14 -16.89 2.48
C MET A 144 12.86 -16.45 3.19
N ILE A 145 12.84 -15.20 3.70
CA ILE A 145 11.66 -14.64 4.39
C ILE A 145 10.49 -14.51 3.41
N ASN A 146 10.73 -14.03 2.18
CA ASN A 146 9.68 -13.96 1.16
C ASN A 146 9.13 -15.34 0.79
N ALA A 147 10.00 -16.33 0.61
CA ALA A 147 9.58 -17.70 0.33
C ALA A 147 8.75 -18.29 1.48
N PHE A 148 9.17 -18.07 2.73
CA PHE A 148 8.43 -18.52 3.91
C PHE A 148 7.06 -17.85 4.04
N CYS A 149 6.99 -16.53 3.87
CA CYS A 149 5.72 -15.81 3.87
C CYS A 149 4.80 -16.30 2.75
N SER A 150 5.35 -16.53 1.56
CA SER A 150 4.60 -17.04 0.39
C SER A 150 4.05 -18.44 0.65
N ALA A 151 4.82 -19.32 1.30
CA ALA A 151 4.36 -20.65 1.68
C ALA A 151 3.19 -20.60 2.67
N ILE A 152 3.23 -19.72 3.67
CA ILE A 152 2.12 -19.52 4.61
C ILE A 152 0.89 -18.98 3.88
N ILE A 153 1.06 -17.97 3.04
CA ILE A 153 -0.03 -17.39 2.24
C ILE A 153 -0.70 -18.48 1.39
N MET A 154 0.08 -19.29 0.67
CA MET A 154 -0.41 -20.40 -0.15
C MET A 154 -1.15 -21.46 0.67
N PHE A 155 -0.61 -21.83 1.84
CA PHE A 155 -1.25 -22.77 2.75
C PHE A 155 -2.61 -22.26 3.24
N LEU A 156 -2.67 -20.99 3.67
CA LEU A 156 -3.93 -20.38 4.11
C LEU A 156 -4.95 -20.33 2.99
N ILE A 157 -4.55 -19.86 1.79
CA ILE A 157 -5.44 -19.81 0.62
C ILE A 157 -5.97 -21.19 0.23
N THR A 158 -5.19 -22.26 0.42
CA THR A 158 -5.62 -23.62 0.09
C THR A 158 -6.68 -24.15 1.07
N ILE A 159 -6.66 -23.68 2.31
CA ILE A 159 -7.58 -24.14 3.37
C ILE A 159 -8.87 -23.30 3.43
N THR A 160 -8.84 -22.07 2.91
CA THR A 160 -10.02 -21.20 2.74
C THR A 160 -10.85 -21.58 1.54
#